data_AF-A0A957WM93-F1
#
_entry.id   AF-A0A957WM93-F1
#
_cell.length_a   1.000
_cell.length_b   1.000
_cell.length_c   1.000
_cell.angle_alpha   90.00
_cell.angle_beta   90.00
_cell.angle_gamma   90.00
#
_symmetry.space_group_name_H-M   'P 1'
#
loop_
_entity.id
_entity.type
_entity.pdbx_description
1 polymer ?
#
loop_
_entity_poly.entity_id
_entity_poly.type
_entity_poly.pdbx_seq_one_letter_code
_entity_poly.pdbx_strand_id
1 'polypeptide(L)'
;MADSTPIAVVAIGGNSLIKDNKHPEVRHQWDAVRETTKHIAALIEDGWNVVVTHGNGPQVGFILRRNELAAHEVHATPLSLIVADTQGAIGYMLQQGLNNEFASRGINHSAIALVTQVLVDAHDPAFANPTKPIGGFLDETTARRFETEGWRVV
;
A
#
# COMPACT_ATOMS: atom_id res chain seq x y z
N MET A 1 -30.41 19.70 15.78
CA MET A 1 -30.09 18.84 14.62
C MET A 1 -28.73 18.26 14.91
N ALA A 2 -28.55 16.95 14.83
CA ALA A 2 -27.22 16.35 15.02
C ALA A 2 -26.32 16.91 13.93
N ASP A 3 -25.31 17.68 14.33
CA ASP A 3 -24.32 18.25 13.43
C ASP A 3 -23.50 17.06 12.90
N SER A 4 -23.86 16.56 11.72
CA SER A 4 -23.23 15.36 11.17
C SER A 4 -21.85 15.75 10.67
N THR A 5 -20.81 15.41 11.44
CA THR A 5 -19.41 15.54 11.03
C THR A 5 -19.22 14.94 9.63
N PRO A 6 -18.75 15.73 8.64
CA PRO A 6 -18.65 15.26 7.27
C PRO A 6 -17.56 14.18 7.14
N ILE A 7 -17.74 13.26 6.17
CA ILE A 7 -16.81 12.16 5.92
C ILE A 7 -16.00 12.43 4.66
N ALA A 8 -14.68 12.33 4.76
CA ALA A 8 -13.76 12.34 3.63
C ALA A 8 -13.17 10.94 3.41
N VAL A 9 -13.25 10.43 2.18
CA VAL A 9 -12.54 9.21 1.77
C VAL A 9 -11.30 9.61 0.98
N VAL A 10 -10.12 9.39 1.57
CA VAL A 10 -8.84 9.82 1.01
C VAL A 10 -8.08 8.61 0.49
N ALA A 11 -7.93 8.53 -0.84
CA ALA A 11 -7.11 7.51 -1.48
C ALA A 11 -5.67 8.02 -1.64
N ILE A 12 -4.74 7.48 -0.86
CA ILE A 12 -3.32 7.83 -0.95
C ILE A 12 -2.63 7.00 -2.05
N GLY A 13 -1.95 7.69 -2.97
CA GLY A 13 -1.32 7.07 -4.14
C GLY A 13 0.05 6.46 -3.85
N GLY A 14 0.69 5.89 -4.87
CA GLY A 14 2.02 5.26 -4.73
C GLY A 14 3.09 6.20 -4.16
N ASN A 15 3.03 7.48 -4.53
CA ASN A 15 3.95 8.53 -4.04
C ASN A 15 3.81 8.81 -2.53
N SER A 16 2.71 8.39 -1.91
CA SER A 16 2.49 8.53 -0.46
C SER A 16 3.21 7.46 0.36
N LEU A 17 3.72 6.41 -0.29
CA LEU A 17 4.49 5.35 0.35
C LEU A 17 5.91 5.23 -0.21
N ILE A 18 6.15 5.60 -1.47
CA ILE A 18 7.50 5.66 -2.07
C ILE A 18 7.61 6.96 -2.86
N LYS A 19 8.37 7.92 -2.35
CA LYS A 19 8.55 9.24 -3.00
C LYS A 19 9.57 9.22 -4.13
N ASP A 20 10.57 8.34 -4.03
CA ASP A 20 11.64 8.18 -5.00
C ASP A 20 11.86 6.70 -5.29
N ASN A 21 11.63 6.30 -6.55
CA ASN A 21 11.80 4.92 -6.99
C ASN A 21 13.25 4.43 -6.91
N LYS A 22 14.23 5.34 -6.82
CA LYS A 22 15.65 4.99 -6.59
C LYS A 22 15.93 4.65 -5.12
N HIS A 23 15.01 4.98 -4.23
CA HIS A 23 15.13 4.79 -2.79
C HIS A 23 13.89 4.07 -2.21
N PRO A 24 13.57 2.84 -2.65
CA PRO A 24 12.33 2.14 -2.27
C PRO A 24 12.38 1.48 -0.88
N GLU A 25 13.50 1.58 -0.16
CA GLU A 25 13.70 0.90 1.11
C GLU A 25 12.69 1.33 2.18
N VAL A 26 12.37 0.41 3.10
CA VAL A 26 11.36 0.61 4.15
C VAL A 26 11.56 1.91 4.95
N ARG A 27 12.82 2.30 5.20
CA ARG A 27 13.14 3.57 5.90
C ARG A 27 12.55 4.80 5.21
N HIS A 28 12.57 4.84 3.87
CA HIS A 28 12.05 5.96 3.09
C HIS A 28 10.53 5.90 2.97
N GLN A 29 9.95 4.70 3.07
CA GLN A 29 8.49 4.55 3.19
C GLN A 29 7.99 5.16 4.50
N TRP A 30 8.74 5.02 5.59
CA TRP A 30 8.42 5.70 6.85
C TRP A 30 8.50 7.22 6.75
N ASP A 31 9.45 7.77 5.99
CA ASP A 31 9.50 9.21 5.71
C ASP A 31 8.25 9.68 4.96
N ALA A 32 7.84 8.94 3.91
CA ALA A 32 6.64 9.23 3.13
C ALA A 32 5.35 9.15 3.98
N VAL A 33 5.27 8.14 4.85
CA VAL A 33 4.15 7.97 5.78
C VAL A 33 4.08 9.14 6.75
N ARG A 34 5.19 9.53 7.40
CA ARG A 34 5.22 10.68 8.33
C ARG A 34 4.73 11.96 7.69
N GLU A 35 5.05 12.20 6.42
CA GLU A 35 4.54 13.36 5.70
C GLU A 35 3.04 13.23 5.41
N THR A 36 2.62 12.07 4.89
CA THR A 36 1.22 11.80 4.56
C THR A 36 0.31 11.93 5.79
N THR A 37 0.72 11.39 6.94
CA THR A 37 -0.09 11.41 8.16
C THR A 37 -0.25 12.81 8.73
N LYS A 38 0.70 13.73 8.50
CA LYS A 38 0.54 15.14 8.89
C LYS A 38 -0.62 15.82 8.18
N HIS A 39 -0.77 15.54 6.87
CA HIS A 39 -1.85 16.11 6.07
C HIS A 39 -3.21 15.51 6.46
N ILE A 40 -3.26 14.20 6.73
CA ILE A 40 -4.48 13.53 7.18
C ILE A 40 -4.90 14.02 8.56
N ALA A 41 -3.96 14.19 9.50
CA ALA A 41 -4.26 14.73 10.83
C ALA A 41 -4.83 16.15 10.76
N ALA A 42 -4.34 16.99 9.84
CA ALA A 42 -4.90 18.33 9.62
C ALA A 42 -6.37 18.29 9.17
N LEU A 43 -6.74 17.36 8.27
CA LEU A 43 -8.16 17.19 7.90
C LEU A 43 -9.03 16.81 9.10
N ILE A 44 -8.51 16.00 10.03
CA ILE A 44 -9.23 15.62 11.24
C ILE A 44 -9.38 16.83 12.18
N GLU A 45 -8.35 17.68 12.32
CA GLU A 45 -8.45 18.94 13.06
C GLU A 45 -9.47 19.91 12.46
N ASP A 46 -9.59 19.93 11.13
CA ASP A 46 -10.59 20.71 10.40
C ASP A 46 -12.03 20.16 10.56
N GLY A 47 -12.22 19.10 11.35
CA GLY A 47 -13.52 18.56 11.70
C GLY A 47 -14.04 17.49 10.75
N TRP A 48 -13.17 16.80 9.99
CA TRP A 48 -13.56 15.69 9.13
C TRP A 48 -13.40 14.32 9.81
N ASN A 49 -14.37 13.44 9.57
CA ASN A 49 -14.16 12.01 9.76
C ASN A 49 -13.46 11.45 8.52
N VAL A 50 -12.29 10.84 8.68
CA VAL A 50 -11.47 10.43 7.54
C VAL A 50 -11.39 8.90 7.43
N VAL A 51 -11.70 8.38 6.23
CA VAL A 51 -11.38 7.01 5.82
C VAL A 51 -10.20 7.07 4.86
N VAL A 52 -9.12 6.37 5.19
CA VAL A 52 -7.92 6.34 4.35
C VAL A 52 -7.88 5.01 3.59
N THR A 53 -7.73 5.08 2.27
CA THR A 53 -7.41 3.92 1.42
C THR A 53 -6.03 4.12 0.81
N HIS A 54 -5.35 3.05 0.44
CA HIS A 54 -4.00 3.15 -0.13
C HIS A 54 -3.81 2.14 -1.27
N GLY A 55 -2.91 2.48 -2.20
CA GLY A 55 -2.33 1.49 -3.11
C GLY A 55 -1.27 0.63 -2.43
N ASN A 56 -0.86 -0.46 -3.09
CA ASN A 56 0.21 -1.35 -2.61
C ASN A 56 1.13 -1.85 -3.73
N GLY A 57 1.07 -1.28 -4.93
CA GLY A 57 1.70 -1.82 -6.15
C GLY A 57 3.20 -2.15 -6.00
N PRO A 58 4.04 -1.20 -5.54
CA PRO A 58 5.45 -1.50 -5.26
C PRO A 58 5.63 -2.54 -4.16
N GLN A 59 4.89 -2.41 -3.05
CA GLN A 59 5.02 -3.25 -1.86
C GLN A 59 4.68 -4.72 -2.15
N VAL A 60 3.56 -4.96 -2.86
CA VAL A 60 3.13 -6.32 -3.24
C VAL A 60 4.14 -6.95 -4.17
N GLY A 61 4.70 -6.21 -5.12
CA GLY A 61 5.73 -6.73 -6.02
C GLY A 61 7.06 -7.01 -5.31
N PHE A 62 7.47 -6.21 -4.33
CA PHE A 62 8.66 -6.51 -3.54
C PHE A 62 8.51 -7.79 -2.70
N ILE A 63 7.33 -8.03 -2.12
CA ILE A 63 7.08 -9.28 -1.36
C ILE A 63 6.99 -10.48 -2.31
N LEU A 64 6.34 -10.33 -3.47
CA LEU A 64 6.29 -11.36 -4.50
C LEU A 64 7.71 -11.74 -4.97
N ARG A 65 8.56 -10.74 -5.23
CA ARG A 65 9.96 -10.99 -5.60
C ARG A 65 10.74 -11.72 -4.50
N ARG A 66 10.51 -11.39 -3.22
CA ARG A 66 11.12 -12.13 -2.10
C ARG A 66 10.66 -13.59 -2.06
N ASN A 67 9.39 -13.87 -2.39
CA ASN A 67 8.88 -15.24 -2.48
C ASN A 67 9.59 -16.03 -3.59
N GLU A 68 9.77 -15.45 -4.79
CA GLU A 68 10.49 -16.13 -5.88
C GLU A 68 11.94 -16.43 -5.52
N LEU A 69 12.64 -15.43 -4.94
CA LEU A 69 14.03 -15.60 -4.53
C LEU A 69 14.18 -16.70 -3.49
N ALA A 70 13.20 -16.88 -2.61
CA ALA A 70 13.18 -17.91 -1.57
C ALA A 70 12.52 -19.23 -1.99
N ALA A 71 11.95 -19.33 -3.20
CA ALA A 71 11.12 -20.47 -3.63
C ALA A 71 11.86 -21.82 -3.66
N HIS A 72 13.19 -21.79 -3.71
CA HIS A 72 14.04 -22.99 -3.64
C HIS A 72 14.23 -23.53 -2.21
N GLU A 73 13.87 -22.75 -1.19
CA GLU A 73 14.02 -23.10 0.23
C GLU A 73 12.67 -23.18 0.96
N VAL A 74 11.72 -22.31 0.62
CA VAL A 74 10.42 -22.19 1.29
C VAL A 74 9.30 -22.07 0.24
N HIS A 75 8.13 -22.62 0.56
CA HIS A 75 6.97 -22.57 -0.32
C HIS A 75 6.55 -21.13 -0.68
N ALA A 76 6.03 -20.94 -1.89
CA ALA A 76 5.51 -19.64 -2.33
C ALA A 76 4.20 -19.27 -1.62
N THR A 77 3.95 -17.97 -1.52
CA THR A 77 2.71 -17.40 -0.97
C THR A 77 1.80 -16.92 -2.10
N PRO A 78 0.51 -17.30 -2.14
CA PRO A 78 -0.45 -16.78 -3.11
C PRO A 78 -0.53 -15.25 -3.10
N LEU A 79 -0.70 -14.64 -4.28
CA LEU A 79 -0.74 -13.17 -4.41
C LEU A 79 -1.82 -12.51 -3.53
N SER A 80 -2.97 -13.17 -3.32
CA SER A 80 -4.02 -12.68 -2.43
C SER A 80 -3.57 -12.57 -0.97
N LEU A 81 -2.76 -13.51 -0.48
CA LEU A 81 -2.18 -13.45 0.86
C LEU A 81 -1.07 -12.39 0.94
N ILE A 82 -0.26 -12.25 -0.11
CA ILE A 82 0.72 -11.14 -0.18
C ILE A 82 0.01 -9.79 -0.12
N VAL A 83 -1.14 -9.63 -0.79
CA VAL A 83 -1.95 -8.42 -0.69
C VAL A 83 -2.40 -8.20 0.76
N ALA A 84 -2.88 -9.24 1.46
CA ALA A 84 -3.25 -9.13 2.88
C ALA A 84 -2.04 -8.74 3.77
N ASP A 85 -0.86 -9.31 3.53
CA ASP A 85 0.37 -8.94 4.24
C ASP A 85 0.70 -7.46 4.04
N THR A 86 0.56 -6.93 2.83
CA THR A 86 0.80 -5.51 2.56
C THR A 86 -0.22 -4.59 3.23
N GLN A 87 -1.47 -5.02 3.41
CA GLN A 87 -2.45 -4.25 4.19
C GLN A 87 -2.03 -4.16 5.66
N GLY A 88 -1.55 -5.27 6.22
CA GLY A 88 -1.01 -5.30 7.59
C GLY A 88 0.19 -4.38 7.75
N ALA A 89 1.18 -4.48 6.85
CA ALA A 89 2.40 -3.67 6.92
C ALA A 89 2.14 -2.17 6.71
N ILE A 90 1.40 -1.80 5.65
CA ILE A 90 1.10 -0.39 5.33
C ILE A 90 0.14 0.18 6.37
N GLY A 91 -0.90 -0.57 6.74
CA GLY A 91 -1.86 -0.19 7.77
C GLY A 91 -1.18 0.06 9.11
N TYR A 92 -0.23 -0.79 9.51
CA TYR A 92 0.58 -0.58 10.70
C TYR A 92 1.37 0.73 10.66
N MET A 93 2.04 1.03 9.53
CA MET A 93 2.81 2.26 9.37
C MET A 93 1.92 3.50 9.46
N LEU A 94 0.80 3.51 8.74
CA LEU A 94 -0.16 4.62 8.75
C LEU A 94 -0.81 4.81 10.12
N GLN A 95 -1.23 3.72 10.77
CA GLN A 95 -1.80 3.75 12.11
C GLN A 95 -0.82 4.33 13.12
N GLN A 96 0.44 3.88 13.09
CA GLN A 96 1.47 4.42 13.96
C GLN A 96 1.74 5.91 13.68
N GLY A 97 1.87 6.29 12.41
CA GLY A 97 2.11 7.68 12.02
C GLY A 97 0.97 8.61 12.43
N LEU A 98 -0.29 8.20 12.22
CA LEU A 98 -1.46 8.98 12.62
C LEU A 98 -1.57 9.10 14.15
N ASN A 99 -1.41 8.02 14.90
CA ASN A 99 -1.48 8.07 16.36
C ASN A 99 -0.38 8.95 16.96
N ASN A 100 0.81 8.97 16.35
CA ASN A 100 1.87 9.90 16.75
C ASN A 100 1.49 11.36 16.48
N GLU A 101 0.87 11.66 15.33
CA GLU A 101 0.35 13.01 15.02
C GLU A 101 -0.80 13.39 15.96
N PHE A 102 -1.69 12.46 16.31
CA PHE A 102 -2.77 12.72 17.26
C PHE A 102 -2.22 13.06 18.64
N ALA A 103 -1.25 12.27 19.13
CA ALA A 103 -0.59 12.51 20.40
C ALA A 103 0.16 13.85 20.42
N SER A 104 0.88 14.20 19.36
CA SER A 104 1.65 15.46 19.31
C SER A 104 0.77 16.71 19.22
N ARG A 105 -0.43 16.58 18.65
CA ARG A 105 -1.40 17.69 18.48
C ARG A 105 -2.47 17.74 19.58
N GLY A 106 -2.50 16.76 20.48
CA GLY A 106 -3.54 16.66 21.52
C GLY A 106 -4.92 16.27 20.98
N ILE A 107 -4.97 15.63 19.82
CA ILE A 107 -6.21 15.15 19.19
C ILE A 107 -6.63 13.86 19.89
N ASN A 108 -7.83 13.83 20.47
CA ASN A 108 -8.37 12.64 21.13
C ASN A 108 -9.02 11.68 20.11
N HIS A 109 -8.20 11.10 19.23
CA HIS A 109 -8.60 10.10 18.25
C HIS A 109 -7.65 8.90 18.26
N SER A 110 -8.06 7.81 17.62
CA SER A 110 -7.23 6.64 17.38
C SER A 110 -7.45 6.13 15.97
N ALA A 111 -6.37 5.91 15.25
CA ALA A 111 -6.40 5.26 13.95
C ALA A 111 -6.48 3.74 14.13
N ILE A 112 -7.20 3.08 13.23
CA ILE A 112 -7.25 1.61 13.12
C ILE A 112 -7.01 1.20 11.67
N ALA A 113 -6.24 0.13 11.47
CA ALA A 113 -6.10 -0.53 10.18
C ALA A 113 -7.00 -1.78 10.12
N LEU A 114 -7.73 -1.94 9.01
CA LEU A 114 -8.67 -3.04 8.81
C LEU A 114 -8.25 -3.87 7.60
N VAL A 115 -8.04 -5.16 7.82
CA VAL A 115 -7.90 -6.11 6.70
C VAL A 115 -9.22 -6.15 5.95
N THR A 116 -9.15 -5.87 4.64
CA THR A 116 -10.32 -5.64 3.80
C THR A 116 -10.29 -6.58 2.60
N GLN A 117 -11.40 -7.29 2.39
CA GLN A 117 -11.63 -8.12 1.21
C GLN A 117 -12.58 -7.39 0.25
N VAL A 118 -12.32 -7.53 -1.05
CA VAL A 118 -13.15 -6.96 -2.11
C VAL A 118 -13.62 -8.10 -3.00
N LEU A 119 -14.94 -8.24 -3.15
CA LEU A 119 -15.52 -9.21 -4.07
C LEU A 119 -15.28 -8.74 -5.51
N VAL A 120 -14.82 -9.65 -6.36
CA VAL A 120 -14.61 -9.42 -7.80
C VAL A 120 -15.39 -10.47 -8.60
N ASP A 121 -15.72 -10.16 -9.85
CA ASP A 121 -16.36 -11.12 -10.74
C ASP A 121 -15.37 -12.22 -11.14
N ALA A 122 -15.72 -13.49 -10.88
CA ALA A 122 -14.88 -14.63 -11.23
C ALA A 122 -14.62 -14.79 -12.74
N HIS A 123 -15.44 -14.15 -13.59
CA HIS A 123 -15.30 -14.19 -15.04
C HIS A 123 -14.70 -12.90 -15.63
N ASP A 124 -14.12 -12.03 -14.80
CA ASP A 124 -13.53 -10.78 -15.28
C ASP A 124 -12.45 -11.04 -16.35
N PRO A 125 -12.51 -10.38 -17.53
CA PRO A 125 -11.50 -10.53 -18.58
C PRO A 125 -10.06 -10.25 -18.12
N ALA A 126 -9.87 -9.49 -17.04
CA ALA A 126 -8.56 -9.22 -16.45
C ALA A 126 -7.82 -10.48 -15.98
N PHE A 127 -8.53 -11.58 -15.65
CA PHE A 127 -7.89 -12.86 -15.32
C PHE A 127 -7.21 -13.50 -16.54
N ALA A 128 -7.75 -13.31 -17.73
CA ALA A 128 -7.15 -13.80 -18.97
C ALA A 128 -6.10 -12.83 -19.55
N ASN A 129 -6.21 -11.53 -19.24
CA ASN A 129 -5.31 -10.49 -19.75
C ASN A 129 -4.85 -9.53 -18.64
N PRO A 130 -3.86 -9.93 -17.81
CA PRO A 130 -3.35 -9.06 -16.75
C PRO A 130 -2.61 -7.86 -17.35
N THR A 131 -3.03 -6.65 -16.95
CA THR A 131 -2.46 -5.38 -17.42
C THR A 131 -1.90 -4.50 -16.30
N LYS A 132 -2.16 -4.85 -15.04
CA LYS A 132 -1.74 -4.05 -13.88
C LYS A 132 -0.29 -4.38 -13.50
N PRO A 133 0.66 -3.44 -13.63
CA PRO A 133 2.02 -3.67 -13.16
C PRO A 133 2.08 -3.68 -11.63
N ILE A 134 2.95 -4.55 -11.09
CA ILE A 134 3.30 -4.63 -9.67
C ILE A 134 4.83 -4.68 -9.53
N GLY A 135 5.36 -4.14 -8.43
CA GLY A 135 6.80 -4.04 -8.19
C GLY A 135 7.42 -2.71 -8.64
N GLY A 136 8.74 -2.69 -8.72
CA GLY A 136 9.52 -1.52 -9.16
C GLY A 136 9.75 -1.51 -10.67
N PHE A 137 10.14 -0.35 -11.19
CA PHE A 137 10.61 -0.23 -12.57
C PHE A 137 11.89 -1.04 -12.78
N LEU A 138 12.00 -1.65 -13.96
CA LEU A 138 13.12 -2.50 -14.34
C LEU A 138 13.87 -1.87 -15.51
N ASP A 139 15.18 -2.07 -15.55
CA ASP A 139 15.92 -1.87 -16.79
C ASP A 139 15.56 -2.95 -17.82
N GLU A 140 15.82 -2.66 -19.10
CA GLU A 140 15.45 -3.56 -20.20
C GLU A 140 16.08 -4.95 -20.03
N THR A 141 17.35 -5.03 -19.61
CA THR A 141 18.05 -6.29 -19.39
C THR A 141 17.35 -7.16 -18.35
N THR A 142 16.93 -6.55 -17.24
CA THR A 142 16.22 -7.23 -16.16
C THR A 142 14.80 -7.63 -16.58
N ALA A 143 14.11 -6.76 -17.32
CA ALA A 143 12.81 -7.07 -17.92
C ALA A 143 12.90 -8.29 -18.83
N ARG A 144 13.87 -8.33 -19.77
CA ARG A 144 14.11 -9.48 -20.66
C ARG A 144 14.37 -10.77 -19.89
N ARG A 145 15.15 -10.72 -18.80
CA ARG A 145 15.37 -11.89 -17.95
C ARG A 145 14.06 -12.39 -17.36
N PHE A 146 13.21 -11.50 -16.83
CA PHE A 146 11.92 -11.92 -16.29
C PHE A 146 10.98 -12.47 -17.35
N GLU A 147 10.97 -11.92 -18.57
CA GLU A 147 10.22 -12.52 -19.68
C GLU A 147 10.65 -13.99 -19.92
N THR A 148 11.96 -14.30 -19.85
CA THR A 148 12.44 -15.69 -19.95
C THR A 148 12.07 -16.58 -18.77
N GLU A 149 11.82 -15.99 -17.59
CA GLU A 149 11.32 -16.66 -16.40
C GLU A 149 9.78 -16.82 -16.42
N GLY A 150 9.11 -16.40 -17.52
CA GLY A 150 7.67 -16.55 -17.72
C GLY A 150 6.84 -15.34 -17.28
N TRP A 151 7.47 -14.21 -16.95
CA TRP A 151 6.76 -13.00 -16.56
C TRP A 151 6.19 -12.26 -17.75
N ARG A 152 4.96 -11.77 -17.58
CA ARG A 152 4.46 -10.69 -18.43
C ARG A 152 4.96 -9.37 -17.87
N VAL A 153 6.03 -8.85 -18.46
CA VAL A 153 6.51 -7.50 -18.20
C VAL A 153 5.69 -6.52 -19.05
N VAL A 154 5.27 -5.39 -18.46
CA VAL A 154 4.42 -4.36 -19.08
C VAL A 154 5.17 -3.04 -19.09
#